data_AF-A0AAI9WVH6-F1
#
_entry.id   AF-A0AAI9WVH6-F1
#
_cell.length_a   1.000
_cell.length_b   1.000
_cell.length_c   1.000
_cell.angle_alpha   90.00
_cell.angle_beta   90.00
_cell.angle_gamma   90.00
#
_symmetry.space_group_name_H-M   'P 1'
#
loop_
_entity.id
_entity.type
_entity.pdbx_description
1 polymer ?
#
loop_
_entity_poly.entity_id
_entity_poly.type
_entity_poly.pdbx_seq_one_letter_code
_entity_poly.pdbx_strand_id
1 'polypeptide(L)'
;MSISNTPEPQALPDAQVQDASFVTSGKQNKKKVKSSTLSEEQKKAHHIASEQKRRENIRAEFDKIVALTPNLNQSENRSELNILTKSADFIDQLKEENVKLIELCRQKGIEVPEELIYKGPQNDGSDIVK
;
A
#
# COMPACT_ATOMS: atom_id res chain seq x y z
N MET A 1 37.92 30.99 26.44
CA MET A 1 38.31 29.80 25.65
C MET A 1 37.61 28.60 26.25
N SER A 2 36.60 28.06 25.57
CA SER A 2 36.10 26.67 25.70
C SER A 2 35.11 26.46 24.57
N ILE A 3 35.59 25.85 23.48
CA ILE A 3 34.78 25.42 22.34
C ILE A 3 34.26 24.01 22.63
N SER A 4 32.97 23.88 22.96
CA SER A 4 32.28 22.59 22.98
C SER A 4 31.86 22.25 21.55
N ASN A 5 32.63 21.38 20.90
CA ASN A 5 32.30 20.86 19.57
C ASN A 5 31.43 19.61 19.74
N THR A 6 30.15 19.73 19.44
CA THR A 6 29.18 18.62 19.42
C THR A 6 29.16 18.07 17.98
N PRO A 7 29.28 16.75 17.74
CA PRO A 7 29.19 16.25 16.38
C PRO A 7 27.72 16.22 15.95
N GLU A 8 27.43 17.03 14.93
CA GLU A 8 26.19 17.09 14.18
C GLU A 8 25.90 15.72 13.52
N PRO A 9 24.66 15.19 13.57
CA PRO A 9 24.32 13.97 12.86
C PRO A 9 24.31 14.27 11.37
N GLN A 10 25.31 13.76 10.65
CA GLN A 10 25.38 13.86 9.20
C GLN A 10 24.14 13.24 8.57
N ALA A 11 23.25 14.09 8.08
CA ALA A 11 22.21 13.69 7.14
C ALA A 11 22.90 13.13 5.89
N LEU A 12 22.63 11.86 5.59
CA LEU A 12 23.01 11.26 4.32
C LEU A 12 22.31 12.01 3.19
N PRO A 13 23.00 12.33 2.08
CA PRO A 13 22.40 13.05 0.98
C PRO A 13 21.31 12.20 0.34
N ASP A 14 20.23 12.87 -0.10
CA ASP A 14 19.16 12.33 -0.92
C ASP A 14 19.73 11.57 -2.13
N ALA A 15 19.94 10.27 -1.97
CA ALA A 15 20.17 9.37 -3.07
C ALA A 15 18.82 9.21 -3.77
N GLN A 16 18.64 9.99 -4.83
CA GLN A 16 17.55 9.83 -5.79
C GLN A 16 17.41 8.34 -6.14
N VAL A 17 16.37 7.71 -5.58
CA VAL A 17 15.99 6.35 -5.91
C VAL A 17 15.40 6.40 -7.31
N GLN A 18 16.27 6.28 -8.31
CA GLN A 18 15.83 6.06 -9.68
C GLN A 18 15.24 4.66 -9.76
N ASP A 19 14.00 4.65 -10.23
CA ASP A 19 13.17 3.54 -10.65
C ASP A 19 13.99 2.35 -11.20
N ALA A 20 14.04 1.26 -10.44
CA ALA A 20 14.46 -0.03 -10.97
C ALA A 20 13.23 -0.74 -11.53
N SER A 21 12.73 -0.20 -12.64
CA SER A 21 11.85 -0.92 -13.53
C SER A 21 12.62 -2.11 -14.12
N PHE A 22 11.98 -3.26 -13.98
CA PHE A 22 12.32 -4.55 -14.55
C PHE A 22 12.81 -4.45 -15.99
N VAL A 23 14.08 -4.83 -16.25
CA VAL A 23 14.57 -5.06 -17.61
C VAL A 23 15.16 -6.46 -17.73
N THR A 24 14.50 -7.23 -18.58
CA THR A 24 14.86 -8.57 -19.04
C THR A 24 15.99 -8.50 -20.07
N SER A 25 16.86 -9.51 -20.02
CA SER A 25 17.75 -10.01 -21.08
C SER A 25 18.61 -9.03 -21.88
N GLY A 26 19.92 -9.00 -21.55
CA GLY A 26 20.97 -8.47 -22.42
C GLY A 26 22.36 -8.94 -21.98
N LYS A 27 22.88 -9.98 -22.64
CA LYS A 27 24.11 -10.69 -22.30
C LYS A 27 25.35 -9.93 -22.78
N GLN A 28 26.11 -9.26 -21.90
CA GLN A 28 27.51 -8.88 -22.18
C GLN A 28 28.42 -8.97 -20.94
N ASN A 29 29.50 -9.74 -21.14
CA ASN A 29 30.54 -10.12 -20.18
C ASN A 29 31.35 -8.91 -19.67
N LYS A 30 31.31 -8.63 -18.37
CA LYS A 30 32.40 -7.94 -17.65
C LYS A 30 32.60 -8.58 -16.27
N LYS A 31 33.78 -9.19 -16.12
CA LYS A 31 34.44 -9.76 -14.92
C LYS A 31 33.65 -9.70 -13.60
N LYS A 32 33.24 -10.90 -13.15
CA LYS A 32 32.94 -11.26 -11.75
C LYS A 32 34.05 -10.77 -10.81
N VAL A 33 33.82 -9.65 -10.13
CA VAL A 33 34.43 -9.41 -8.81
C VAL A 33 33.47 -10.03 -7.80
N LYS A 34 33.84 -11.21 -7.32
CA LYS A 34 33.18 -11.86 -6.18
C LYS A 34 33.56 -11.10 -4.90
N SER A 35 32.71 -10.18 -4.45
CA SER A 35 32.58 -9.87 -3.03
C SER A 35 31.11 -10.06 -2.66
N SER A 36 30.74 -11.33 -2.66
CA SER A 36 29.40 -11.87 -2.43
C SER A 36 29.03 -11.90 -0.96
N THR A 37 29.12 -10.75 -0.30
CA THR A 37 28.62 -10.52 1.05
C THR A 37 28.50 -9.01 1.17
N LEU A 38 27.26 -8.50 1.13
CA LEU A 38 26.98 -7.16 1.66
C LEU A 38 27.67 -7.06 3.03
N SER A 39 28.45 -6.01 3.27
CA SER A 39 29.01 -5.77 4.61
C SER A 39 27.88 -5.83 5.64
N GLU A 40 28.13 -6.30 6.85
CA GLU A 40 27.12 -6.30 7.92
C GLU A 40 26.49 -4.91 8.11
N GLU A 41 27.27 -3.85 7.91
CA GLU A 41 26.80 -2.46 7.90
C GLU A 41 25.87 -2.15 6.72
N GLN A 42 26.21 -2.61 5.52
CA GLN A 42 25.38 -2.44 4.32
C GLN A 42 24.08 -3.25 4.41
N LYS A 43 24.12 -4.47 4.94
CA LYS A 43 22.92 -5.28 5.21
C LYS A 43 22.00 -4.58 6.20
N LYS A 44 22.57 -4.03 7.28
CA LYS A 44 21.82 -3.29 8.30
C LYS A 44 21.15 -2.04 7.70
N ALA A 45 21.88 -1.26 6.91
CA ALA A 45 21.33 -0.10 6.22
C ALA A 45 20.20 -0.48 5.26
N HIS A 46 20.40 -1.50 4.42
CA HIS A 46 19.39 -1.96 3.47
C HIS A 46 18.14 -2.53 4.18
N HIS A 47 18.33 -3.27 5.28
CA HIS A 47 17.20 -3.77 6.07
C HIS A 47 16.36 -2.64 6.66
N ILE A 48 17.00 -1.62 7.25
CA ILE A 48 16.30 -0.45 7.79
C ILE A 48 15.55 0.29 6.67
N ALA A 49 16.19 0.53 5.52
CA ALA A 49 15.57 1.20 4.39
C ALA A 49 14.38 0.40 3.82
N SER A 50 14.53 -0.91 3.66
CA SER A 50 13.46 -1.80 3.17
C SER A 50 12.27 -1.82 4.12
N GLU A 51 12.51 -1.86 5.43
CA GLU A 51 11.43 -1.86 6.42
C GLU A 51 10.76 -0.49 6.52
N GLN A 52 11.51 0.60 6.40
CA GLN A 52 10.93 1.94 6.33
C GLN A 52 10.00 2.07 5.12
N LYS A 53 10.47 1.69 3.92
CA LYS A 53 9.65 1.69 2.71
C LYS A 53 8.41 0.80 2.85
N ARG A 54 8.56 -0.39 3.46
CA ARG A 54 7.42 -1.27 3.74
C ARG A 54 6.38 -0.59 4.63
N ARG A 55 6.81 0.10 5.69
CA ARG A 55 5.91 0.84 6.60
C ARG A 55 5.25 2.04 5.95
N GLU A 56 5.98 2.77 5.11
CA GLU A 56 5.44 3.90 4.34
C GLU A 56 4.35 3.42 3.36
N ASN A 57 4.60 2.32 2.65
CA ASN A 57 3.61 1.71 1.77
C ASN A 57 2.35 1.30 2.53
N ILE A 58 2.49 0.63 3.69
CA ILE A 58 1.34 0.23 4.51
C ILE A 58 0.53 1.46 4.93
N ARG A 59 1.18 2.53 5.41
CA ARG A 59 0.50 3.78 5.79
C ARG A 59 -0.25 4.41 4.62
N ALA A 60 0.37 4.46 3.44
CA ALA A 60 -0.25 5.00 2.25
C ALA A 60 -1.53 4.22 1.85
N GLU A 61 -1.55 2.90 2.02
CA GLU A 61 -2.77 2.11 1.78
C GLU A 61 -3.86 2.38 2.83
N PHE A 62 -3.50 2.57 4.10
CA PHE A 62 -4.45 3.01 5.13
C PHE A 62 -5.05 4.39 4.82
N ASP A 63 -4.24 5.34 4.33
CA ASP A 63 -4.73 6.65 3.92
C ASP A 63 -5.74 6.57 2.77
N LYS A 64 -5.56 5.63 1.83
CA LYS A 64 -6.56 5.37 0.77
C LYS A 64 -7.86 4.81 1.32
N ILE A 65 -7.77 3.87 2.27
CA ILE A 65 -8.97 3.28 2.90
C ILE A 65 -9.79 4.35 3.61
N VAL A 66 -9.12 5.26 4.33
CA VAL A 66 -9.77 6.43 4.94
C VAL A 66 -10.47 7.28 3.89
N ALA A 67 -9.79 7.62 2.79
CA ALA A 67 -10.36 8.50 1.77
C ALA A 67 -11.61 7.91 1.08
N LEU A 68 -11.72 6.58 1.01
CA LEU A 68 -12.87 5.88 0.43
C LEU A 68 -14.04 5.69 1.40
N THR A 69 -13.80 5.75 2.70
CA THR A 69 -14.81 5.47 3.72
C THR A 69 -15.40 6.77 4.25
N PRO A 70 -16.66 7.13 3.92
CA PRO A 70 -17.25 8.42 4.30
C PRO A 70 -17.35 8.63 5.82
N ASN A 71 -17.41 7.52 6.58
CA ASN A 71 -17.53 7.51 8.03
C ASN A 71 -16.17 7.63 8.77
N LEU A 72 -15.07 7.82 8.03
CA LEU A 72 -13.74 8.06 8.55
C LEU A 72 -13.29 9.48 8.18
N ASN A 73 -13.10 10.33 9.19
CA ASN A 73 -12.52 11.65 8.99
C ASN A 73 -11.00 11.59 9.17
N GLN A 74 -10.27 12.50 8.52
CA GLN A 74 -8.80 12.57 8.59
C GLN A 74 -8.23 12.64 10.03
N SER A 75 -9.03 13.11 10.98
CA SER A 75 -8.72 13.15 12.41
C SER A 75 -8.77 11.80 13.11
N GLU A 76 -9.54 10.84 12.59
CA GLU A 76 -9.72 9.47 13.13
C GLU A 76 -8.74 8.44 12.52
N ASN A 77 -7.91 8.86 11.56
CA ASN A 77 -6.92 8.03 10.83
C ASN A 77 -5.79 7.45 11.71
N ARG A 78 -5.81 7.72 13.01
CA ARG A 78 -4.71 7.35 13.91
C ARG A 78 -4.79 5.93 14.44
N SER A 79 -5.95 5.28 14.33
CA SER A 79 -6.16 3.92 14.84
C SER A 79 -6.39 2.94 13.69
N GLU A 80 -5.38 2.12 13.39
CA GLU A 80 -5.44 1.07 12.36
C GLU A 80 -6.64 0.15 12.57
N LEU A 81 -6.89 -0.28 13.82
CA LEU A 81 -8.04 -1.10 14.16
C LEU A 81 -9.37 -0.42 13.80
N ASN A 82 -9.51 0.86 14.16
CA ASN A 82 -10.74 1.60 13.93
C ASN A 82 -10.98 1.84 12.42
N ILE A 83 -9.91 2.07 11.66
CA ILE A 83 -9.99 2.15 10.20
C ILE A 83 -10.52 0.82 9.64
N LEU A 84 -9.93 -0.31 10.02
CA LEU A 84 -10.34 -1.62 9.53
C LEU A 84 -11.79 -1.94 9.91
N THR A 85 -12.19 -1.70 11.15
CA THR A 85 -13.56 -1.95 11.62
C THR A 85 -14.58 -1.11 10.85
N LYS A 86 -14.41 0.22 10.80
CA LYS A 86 -15.36 1.09 10.09
C LYS A 86 -15.41 0.81 8.59
N SER A 87 -14.29 0.40 7.99
CA SER A 87 -14.25 0.04 6.58
C SER A 87 -14.99 -1.26 6.30
N ALA A 88 -14.84 -2.27 7.18
CA ALA A 88 -15.61 -3.51 7.08
C ALA A 88 -17.12 -3.25 7.23
N ASP A 89 -17.51 -2.44 8.21
CA ASP A 89 -18.90 -2.04 8.41
C ASP A 89 -19.46 -1.33 7.18
N PHE A 90 -18.67 -0.45 6.56
CA PHE A 90 -19.08 0.27 5.36
C PHE A 90 -19.25 -0.65 4.15
N ILE A 91 -18.39 -1.66 3.98
CA ILE A 91 -18.56 -2.69 2.92
C ILE A 91 -19.89 -3.44 3.11
N ASP A 92 -20.24 -3.80 4.34
CA ASP A 92 -21.51 -4.47 4.62
C ASP A 92 -22.73 -3.55 4.36
N GLN A 93 -22.63 -2.27 4.70
CA GLN A 93 -23.65 -1.27 4.34
C GLN A 93 -23.84 -1.15 2.83
N LEU A 94 -22.75 -1.03 2.06
CA LEU A 94 -22.80 -0.93 0.59
C LEU A 94 -23.45 -2.18 -0.04
N LYS A 95 -23.18 -3.37 0.51
CA LYS A 95 -23.82 -4.62 0.06
C LYS A 95 -25.32 -4.60 0.32
N GLU A 96 -25.75 -4.17 1.50
CA GLU A 96 -27.17 -4.06 1.84
C GLU A 96 -27.87 -3.02 0.95
N GLU A 97 -27.25 -1.87 0.72
CA GLU A 97 -27.76 -0.83 -0.17
C GLU A 97 -27.86 -1.30 -1.63
N ASN A 98 -26.86 -2.02 -2.13
CA ASN A 98 -26.90 -2.60 -3.48
C ASN A 98 -28.12 -3.52 -3.66
N VAL A 99 -28.38 -4.40 -2.69
CA VAL A 99 -29.56 -5.28 -2.70
C VAL A 99 -30.86 -4.47 -2.70
N LYS A 100 -30.98 -3.45 -1.84
CA LYS A 100 -32.16 -2.58 -1.77
C LYS A 100 -32.40 -1.84 -3.08
N LEU A 101 -31.33 -1.33 -3.70
CA LEU A 101 -31.40 -0.60 -4.97
C LEU A 101 -31.83 -1.52 -6.12
N ILE A 102 -31.28 -2.74 -6.19
CA ILE A 102 -31.69 -3.73 -7.19
C ILE A 102 -33.17 -4.05 -7.06
N GLU A 103 -33.66 -4.25 -5.82
CA GLU A 103 -35.06 -4.53 -5.57
C GLU A 103 -35.96 -3.35 -5.96
N LEU A 104 -35.53 -2.12 -5.67
CA LEU A 104 -36.24 -0.91 -6.09
C LEU A 104 -36.30 -0.77 -7.62
N CYS A 105 -35.20 -1.07 -8.32
CA CYS A 105 -35.17 -1.09 -9.79
C CYS A 105 -36.14 -2.12 -10.35
N ARG A 106 -36.15 -3.34 -9.80
CA ARG A 106 -37.10 -4.40 -10.20
C ARG A 106 -38.55 -3.97 -10.02
N GLN A 107 -38.89 -3.36 -8.88
CA GLN A 107 -40.23 -2.84 -8.61
C GLN A 107 -40.65 -1.75 -9.59
N LYS A 108 -39.69 -0.93 -10.04
CA LYS A 108 -39.92 0.12 -11.03
C LYS A 108 -39.85 -0.37 -12.49
N GLY A 109 -39.60 -1.66 -12.72
CA GLY A 109 -39.42 -2.22 -14.06
C GLY A 109 -38.16 -1.72 -14.77
N ILE A 110 -37.17 -1.23 -14.01
CA ILE A 110 -35.88 -0.81 -14.53
C ILE A 110 -34.96 -2.03 -14.59
N GLU A 111 -34.46 -2.34 -15.77
CA GLU A 111 -33.51 -3.43 -15.97
C GLU A 111 -32.16 -3.05 -15.37
N VAL A 112 -31.61 -3.92 -14.52
CA VAL A 112 -30.32 -3.68 -13.85
C VAL A 112 -29.23 -4.44 -14.60
N PRO A 113 -28.21 -3.73 -15.15
CA PRO A 113 -27.08 -4.38 -15.79
C PRO A 113 -26.33 -5.34 -14.85
N GLU A 114 -25.87 -6.47 -15.39
CA GLU A 114 -25.24 -7.53 -14.59
C GLU A 114 -23.96 -7.08 -13.87
N GLU A 115 -23.24 -6.10 -14.41
CA GLU A 115 -22.02 -5.55 -13.83
C GLU A 115 -22.25 -4.76 -12.53
N LEU A 116 -23.49 -4.31 -12.28
CA LEU A 116 -23.85 -3.60 -11.06
C LEU A 116 -24.34 -4.55 -9.95
N ILE A 117 -24.52 -5.84 -10.28
CA ILE A 117 -24.89 -6.86 -9.32
C ILE A 117 -23.63 -7.30 -8.58
N TYR A 118 -23.58 -7.05 -7.27
CA TYR A 118 -22.48 -7.52 -6.45
C TYR A 118 -22.48 -9.06 -6.37
N LYS A 119 -21.50 -9.71 -7.01
CA LYS A 119 -21.34 -11.18 -7.03
C LYS A 119 -20.36 -11.71 -5.97
N GLY A 120 -19.84 -10.83 -5.10
CA GLY A 120 -18.80 -11.17 -4.13
C GLY A 120 -17.40 -11.17 -4.73
N PRO A 121 -16.35 -11.31 -3.89
CA PRO A 121 -14.99 -11.50 -4.36
C PRO A 121 -14.90 -12.81 -5.16
N GLN A 122 -14.21 -12.78 -6.31
CA GLN A 122 -13.91 -14.00 -7.05
C GLN A 122 -12.82 -14.76 -6.29
N ASN A 123 -13.18 -15.92 -5.74
CA ASN A 123 -12.25 -16.79 -5.02
C ASN A 123 -11.34 -17.60 -5.97
N ASP A 124 -11.14 -17.15 -7.21
CA ASP A 124 -10.38 -17.83 -8.26
C ASP A 124 -8.88 -17.52 -8.21
N GLY A 125 -8.44 -16.73 -7.22
CA GLY A 125 -7.04 -16.43 -6.98
C GLY A 125 -6.44 -15.43 -7.96
N SER A 126 -7.24 -14.79 -8.82
CA SER A 126 -6.78 -13.77 -9.77
C SER A 126 -6.24 -12.51 -9.09
N ASP A 127 -6.64 -12.24 -7.84
CA ASP A 127 -6.25 -11.05 -7.09
C ASP A 127 -4.86 -11.14 -6.44
N ILE A 128 -4.27 -12.34 -6.37
CA ILE A 128 -2.98 -12.58 -5.70
C ILE A 128 -1.80 -12.36 -6.66
N VAL A 129 -2.05 -12.29 -7.96
CA VAL A 129 -1.00 -12.23 -9.00
C VAL A 129 -1.04 -10.88 -9.73
N LYS A 130 -0.44 -9.85 -9.13
CA LYS A 130 0.03 -8.66 -9.85
C LYS A 130 1.40 -8.24 -9.34
#